data_AF-A0A371XK54-F1
#
_entry.id   AF-A0A371XK54-F1
#
_cell.length_a   1.000
_cell.length_b   1.000
_cell.length_c   1.000
_cell.angle_alpha   90.00
_cell.angle_beta   90.00
_cell.angle_gamma   90.00
#
_symmetry.space_group_name_H-M   'P 1'
#
loop_
_entity.id
_entity.type
_entity.pdbx_description
1 polymer ?
#
loop_
_entity_poly.entity_id
_entity_poly.type
_entity_poly.pdbx_seq_one_letter_code
_entity_poly.pdbx_strand_id
1 'polypeptide(L)'
;MKGKTMKTRQTERPLYRVSFARITGQDEDGKDMLGRPKEIGAVWPRRNGKSGGILTLDLIPIELTQRQGVLFLVPTDDEGGAR
;
A
#
# COMPACT_ATOMS: atom_id res chain seq x y z
N MET A 1 -31.14 29.47 -18.97
CA MET A 1 -30.03 28.51 -19.00
C MET A 1 -29.39 28.46 -17.62
N LYS A 2 -29.48 27.33 -16.88
CA LYS A 2 -28.80 27.18 -15.57
C LYS A 2 -27.48 26.45 -15.80
N GLY A 3 -26.37 27.11 -15.52
CA GLY A 3 -25.02 26.55 -15.63
C GLY A 3 -24.85 25.37 -14.68
N LYS A 4 -24.45 24.23 -15.23
CA LYS A 4 -24.18 23.00 -14.49
C LYS A 4 -22.81 23.15 -13.82
N THR A 5 -22.78 23.35 -12.51
CA THR A 5 -21.52 23.38 -11.74
C THR A 5 -20.82 22.04 -11.88
N MET A 6 -19.69 22.03 -12.58
CA MET A 6 -18.85 20.86 -12.76
C MET A 6 -18.12 20.58 -11.44
N LYS A 7 -18.63 19.62 -10.66
CA LYS A 7 -17.86 19.04 -9.55
C LYS A 7 -16.71 18.23 -10.15
N THR A 8 -15.49 18.76 -10.11
CA THR A 8 -14.28 17.97 -10.28
C THR A 8 -14.34 16.81 -9.28
N ARG A 9 -14.40 15.58 -9.77
CA ARG A 9 -14.22 14.40 -8.92
C ARG A 9 -12.77 14.46 -8.45
N GLN A 10 -12.56 14.82 -7.19
CA GLN A 10 -11.27 14.64 -6.55
C GLN A 10 -10.98 13.15 -6.59
N THR A 11 -10.01 12.75 -7.41
CA THR A 11 -9.58 11.35 -7.50
C THR A 11 -9.05 10.99 -6.11
N GLU A 12 -9.72 10.08 -5.42
CA GLU A 12 -9.23 9.54 -4.16
C GLU A 12 -7.81 9.02 -4.42
N ARG A 13 -6.86 9.41 -3.56
CA ARG A 13 -5.50 8.86 -3.56
C ARG A 13 -5.44 7.73 -2.53
N PRO A 14 -4.55 6.75 -2.71
CA PRO A 14 -4.27 5.81 -1.65
C PRO A 14 -3.71 6.55 -0.43
N LEU A 15 -3.85 5.97 0.76
CA LEU A 15 -3.22 6.39 2.02
C LEU A 15 -1.77 5.86 2.12
N TYR A 16 -1.56 4.64 1.60
CA TYR A 16 -0.26 3.96 1.61
C TYR A 16 -0.05 3.17 0.33
N ARG A 17 1.19 3.11 -0.16
CA ARG A 17 1.65 2.05 -1.06
C ARG A 17 2.03 0.82 -0.23
N VAL A 18 1.72 -0.36 -0.74
CA VAL A 18 1.99 -1.62 -0.05
C VAL A 18 3.06 -2.38 -0.80
N SER A 19 4.15 -2.70 -0.10
CA SER A 19 5.20 -3.57 -0.63
C SER A 19 5.35 -4.83 0.20
N PHE A 20 5.81 -5.91 -0.43
CA PHE A 20 6.12 -7.17 0.25
C PHE A 20 7.58 -7.53 0.03
N ALA A 21 8.26 -7.96 1.10
CA ALA A 21 9.57 -8.60 1.03
C ALA A 21 9.47 -10.01 1.61
N ARG A 22 9.87 -11.01 0.83
CA ARG A 22 9.99 -12.38 1.34
C ARG A 22 11.15 -12.50 2.31
N ILE A 23 11.05 -13.41 3.26
CA ILE A 23 12.20 -13.85 4.07
C ILE A 23 13.09 -14.72 3.17
N THR A 24 14.39 -14.44 3.15
CA THR A 24 15.38 -15.17 2.33
C THR A 24 16.31 -16.05 3.15
N GLY A 25 16.26 -15.95 4.47
CA GLY A 25 17.12 -16.67 5.42
C GLY A 25 17.14 -15.96 6.77
N GLN A 26 18.09 -16.33 7.61
CA GLN A 26 18.37 -15.66 8.88
C GLN A 26 19.85 -15.31 8.96
N ASP A 27 20.19 -14.24 9.69
CA ASP A 27 21.57 -13.87 9.99
C ASP A 27 22.17 -14.75 11.12
N GLU A 28 23.40 -14.46 11.52
CA GLU A 28 24.12 -15.20 12.58
C GLU A 28 23.44 -15.11 13.95
N ASP A 29 22.61 -14.08 14.17
CA ASP A 29 21.83 -13.88 15.40
C ASP A 29 20.44 -14.54 15.31
N GLY A 30 20.12 -15.22 14.20
CA GLY A 30 18.81 -15.81 13.95
C GLY A 30 17.72 -14.81 13.56
N LYS A 31 18.08 -13.59 13.14
CA LYS A 31 17.11 -12.58 12.70
C LYS A 31 16.79 -12.76 11.22
N ASP A 32 15.51 -12.65 10.88
CA ASP A 32 15.05 -12.80 9.50
C ASP A 32 15.70 -11.78 8.56
N MET A 33 16.31 -12.28 7.50
CA MET A 33 16.82 -11.48 6.39
C MET A 33 15.75 -11.33 5.32
N LEU A 34 15.48 -10.08 4.93
CA LEU A 34 14.45 -9.77 3.93
C LEU A 34 15.07 -9.61 2.54
N GLY A 35 14.39 -10.15 1.54
CA GLY A 35 14.67 -9.86 0.14
C GLY A 35 14.29 -8.43 -0.26
N ARG A 36 14.57 -8.07 -1.52
CA ARG A 36 14.18 -6.74 -2.03
C ARG A 36 12.65 -6.61 -2.06
N PRO A 37 12.06 -5.57 -1.42
CA PRO A 37 10.62 -5.37 -1.44
C PRO A 37 10.12 -5.06 -2.86
N LYS A 38 8.91 -5.53 -3.16
CA LYS A 38 8.17 -5.23 -4.38
C LYS A 38 6.82 -4.62 -4.02
N GLU A 39 6.44 -3.54 -4.71
CA GLU A 39 5.10 -2.97 -4.57
C GLU A 39 4.07 -3.97 -5.11
N ILE A 40 3.03 -4.25 -4.32
CA ILE A 40 2.01 -5.25 -4.63
C ILE A 40 0.58 -4.72 -4.50
N GLY A 41 0.42 -3.46 -4.09
CA GLY A 41 -0.90 -2.86 -3.92
C GLY A 41 -0.87 -1.55 -3.16
N ALA A 42 -2.02 -1.17 -2.61
CA ALA A 42 -2.19 0.07 -1.88
C ALA A 42 -3.30 -0.03 -0.82
N VAL A 43 -3.27 0.88 0.15
CA VAL A 43 -4.35 1.07 1.13
C VAL A 43 -5.15 2.29 0.73
N TRP A 44 -6.47 2.15 0.62
CA TRP A 44 -7.39 3.21 0.22
C TRP A 44 -8.24 3.68 1.39
N PRO A 45 -8.60 4.98 1.48
CA PRO A 45 -9.50 5.45 2.53
C PRO A 45 -10.89 4.81 2.39
N ARG A 46 -11.55 4.55 3.52
CA ARG A 46 -12.96 4.11 3.49
C ARG A 46 -13.90 5.29 3.22
N ARG A 47 -14.90 5.04 2.37
CA ARG A 47 -15.96 6.02 2.07
C ARG A 47 -17.02 6.10 3.17
N ASN A 48 -17.81 7.18 3.12
CA ASN A 48 -19.00 7.42 3.95
C ASN A 48 -18.71 7.52 5.46
N GLY A 49 -17.66 8.27 5.83
CA GLY A 49 -17.35 8.60 7.22
C GLY A 49 -16.81 7.42 8.06
N LYS A 50 -16.42 6.33 7.40
CA LYS A 50 -15.84 5.16 8.08
C LYS A 50 -14.34 5.38 8.31
N SER A 51 -13.85 5.01 9.49
CA SER A 51 -12.43 5.07 9.83
C SER A 51 -11.64 3.91 9.23
N GLY A 52 -10.32 4.08 9.12
CA GLY A 52 -9.39 3.07 8.60
C GLY A 52 -9.27 3.05 7.06
N GLY A 53 -8.55 2.05 6.55
CA GLY A 53 -8.30 1.86 5.13
C GLY A 53 -8.62 0.46 4.63
N ILE A 54 -8.78 0.33 3.30
CA ILE A 54 -8.98 -0.93 2.59
C ILE A 54 -7.67 -1.28 1.89
N LEU A 55 -7.06 -2.39 2.29
CA LEU A 55 -5.92 -2.96 1.56
C LEU A 55 -6.43 -3.62 0.28
N THR A 56 -5.92 -3.16 -0.86
CA THR A 56 -6.14 -3.79 -2.17
C THR A 56 -4.80 -4.29 -2.67
N LEU A 57 -4.74 -5.57 -3.03
CA LEU A 57 -3.55 -6.21 -3.61
C LEU A 57 -3.79 -6.42 -5.10
N ASP A 58 -2.92 -5.82 -5.91
CA ASP A 58 -2.88 -6.02 -7.37
C ASP A 58 -2.12 -7.31 -7.71
N LEU A 59 -1.18 -7.69 -6.84
CA LEU A 59 -0.43 -8.93 -6.90
C LEU A 59 -0.49 -9.63 -5.53
N ILE A 60 -0.76 -10.93 -5.52
CA ILE A 60 -0.68 -11.75 -4.30
C ILE A 60 0.54 -12.67 -4.42
N PRO A 61 1.67 -12.36 -3.73
CA PRO A 61 2.83 -13.26 -3.70
C PRO A 61 2.46 -14.60 -3.06
N ILE A 62 2.98 -15.71 -3.57
CA ILE A 62 2.73 -17.03 -2.96
C ILE A 62 3.35 -17.12 -1.56
N GLU A 63 4.49 -16.46 -1.33
CA GLU A 63 5.15 -16.41 -0.04
C GLU A 63 4.32 -15.62 0.99
N LEU A 64 3.49 -14.65 0.53
CA LEU A 64 2.55 -13.95 1.40
C LEU A 64 1.48 -14.91 1.93
N THR A 65 0.97 -15.82 1.10
CA THR A 65 -0.02 -16.81 1.53
C THR A 65 0.59 -17.87 2.46
N GLN A 66 1.91 -18.07 2.36
CA GLN A 66 2.69 -18.95 3.25
C GLN A 66 3.22 -18.25 4.51
N ARG A 67 2.92 -16.95 4.70
CA ARG A 67 3.40 -16.13 5.83
C ARG A 67 4.94 -16.02 5.91
N GLN A 68 5.63 -16.11 4.78
CA GLN A 68 7.10 -16.05 4.70
C GLN A 68 7.60 -14.68 4.21
N GLY A 69 7.20 -13.61 4.91
CA GLY A 69 7.62 -12.27 4.54
C GLY A 69 6.94 -11.18 5.34
N VAL A 70 7.30 -9.94 4.99
CA VAL A 70 6.87 -8.73 5.68
C VAL A 70 6.16 -7.80 4.70
N LEU A 71 5.03 -7.25 5.13
CA LEU A 71 4.32 -6.16 4.43
C LEU A 71 4.80 -4.81 4.96
N PHE A 72 5.10 -3.91 4.03
CA PHE A 72 5.45 -2.52 4.31
C PHE A 72 4.33 -1.61 3.84
N LEU A 73 3.90 -0.71 4.73
CA LEU A 73 3.01 0.39 4.40
C LEU A 73 3.84 1.67 4.27
N VAL A 74 3.95 2.18 3.05
CA VAL A 74 4.71 3.40 2.75
C VAL A 74 3.70 4.54 2.55
N PRO A 75 3.71 5.61 3.37
CA PRO A 75 2.82 6.74 3.19
C PRO A 75 2.93 7.29 1.76
N THR A 76 1.81 7.69 1.20
CA THR A 76 1.79 8.46 -0.04
C THR A 76 1.81 9.92 0.34
N ASP A 77 2.77 10.69 -0.19
CA ASP A 77 2.86 12.11 0.12
C ASP A 77 1.57 12.81 -0.35
N ASP A 78 0.89 13.47 0.60
CA ASP A 78 -0.38 14.15 0.32
C ASP A 78 -0.19 15.39 -0.57
N GLU A 79 1.02 15.97 -0.62
CA GLU A 79 1.35 17.10 -1.49
C GLU A 79 2.82 17.06 -1.94
N GLY A 80 3.06 16.93 -3.25
CA GLY A 80 4.21 17.55 -3.93
C GLY A 80 5.63 17.24 -3.45
N GLY A 81 5.88 16.13 -2.75
CA GLY A 81 7.23 15.75 -2.32
C GLY A 81 7.99 15.03 -3.43
N ALA A 82 8.97 15.72 -4.03
CA ALA A 82 9.94 15.10 -4.91
C ALA A 82 10.67 13.94 -4.20
N ARG A 83 10.81 12.81 -4.92
CA ARG A 83 11.90 11.86 -4.69
C ARG A 83 13.10 12.25 -5.53
#